data_AF-E4NUI3-F1
#
_entry.id   AF-E4NUI3-F1
#
_cell.length_a   1.000
_cell.length_b   1.000
_cell.length_c   1.000
_cell.angle_alpha   90.00
_cell.angle_beta   90.00
_cell.angle_gamma   90.00
#
_symmetry.space_group_name_H-M   'P 1'
#
loop_
_entity.id
_entity.type
_entity.pdbx_description
1 polymer ?
#
loop_
_entity_poly.entity_id
_entity_poly.type
_entity_poly.pdbx_seq_one_letter_code
_entity_poly.pdbx_strand_id
1 'polypeptide(L)'
;MSRSLWYLGLLLIIGGVTLGAVPTSSYSTIAGDRPVSVSVADDDEAFLALTETGATVRNPGNGDGNSGTAIASLVNNLDSDMTVSYEASVDTDAVSLKTTSETTTIDRGSQERIFASCNPPNGGSGTATLTVTVNEAEAANAKITDATLQAQFDYDCPGNGGGHPGPPHGVAYIDTNGNGAYDDGEAILTKSEALSFEDEDENLVIHPDRERLSSRWEIEIEARSLIVREATLRTNRDVSIETESGGVTFVDSGVSTTNGEIEIEGSSVVASRSTFETNREVSIEAEDGEVSLAASTIDTKNGKVEVKGGRIDAQNSQFRSNTKIELTAEQGSVSLSGATVDSVNGKVEVVGRSVSAPNADISTNSEISLIGSNAVTLTGATVDSTNGQVAVYGNSISARNAEITTNSEIVLNTENGHIDLVDSTVRSTNGEIKISSDGLLDATRATVETNSDISLGSVGDMTLTEATVSTVNGGITAQLSRDSATLSVDGTVIRVRGGSGVLVYSPDDVTVSGTPDEGTVRRD
;
A
#
# COMPACT_ATOMS: atom_id res chain seq x y z
N MET A 1 70.57 -33.22 16.82
CA MET A 1 71.86 -32.50 16.98
C MET A 1 72.07 -31.69 15.70
N SER A 2 72.26 -30.37 15.60
CA SER A 2 72.30 -29.21 16.54
C SER A 2 72.32 -27.93 15.65
N ARG A 3 72.06 -26.68 16.10
CA ARG A 3 71.91 -26.08 17.44
C ARG A 3 70.95 -24.85 17.39
N SER A 4 70.78 -24.22 18.55
CA SER A 4 70.07 -22.98 18.90
C SER A 4 70.41 -21.66 18.16
N LEU A 5 69.39 -20.80 17.96
CA LEU A 5 69.26 -19.32 18.23
C LEU A 5 70.40 -18.36 17.76
N TRP A 6 70.21 -17.10 17.30
CA TRP A 6 69.15 -16.09 17.55
C TRP A 6 69.22 -14.88 16.57
N TYR A 7 68.06 -14.22 16.33
CA TYR A 7 67.80 -12.78 16.05
C TYR A 7 67.99 -12.00 14.71
N LEU A 8 66.85 -11.35 14.37
CA LEU A 8 66.56 -9.97 13.89
C LEU A 8 66.64 -9.54 12.40
N GLY A 9 65.57 -8.86 11.96
CA GLY A 9 65.61 -7.74 11.01
C GLY A 9 65.03 -8.01 9.62
N LEU A 10 63.86 -7.42 9.31
CA LEU A 10 63.12 -7.64 8.05
C LEU A 10 63.03 -6.34 7.23
N LEU A 11 63.25 -6.42 5.92
CA LEU A 11 62.87 -5.39 4.94
C LEU A 11 62.74 -6.04 3.56
N LEU A 12 61.53 -6.05 3.00
CA LEU A 12 61.22 -6.63 1.69
C LEU A 12 60.65 -5.56 0.75
N ILE A 13 61.00 -5.70 -0.52
CA ILE A 13 60.82 -4.69 -1.58
C ILE A 13 59.48 -4.94 -2.29
N ILE A 14 58.68 -3.90 -2.45
CA ILE A 14 57.54 -3.89 -3.39
C ILE A 14 57.91 -2.96 -4.55
N GLY A 15 57.96 -3.51 -5.75
CA GLY A 15 58.01 -2.77 -7.01
C GLY A 15 56.65 -2.83 -7.70
N GLY A 16 56.11 -1.68 -8.11
CA GLY A 16 54.82 -1.61 -8.80
C GLY A 16 54.93 -1.64 -10.32
N VAL A 17 53.75 -1.68 -10.98
CA VAL A 17 53.54 -1.23 -12.36
C VAL A 17 52.28 -0.34 -12.35
N THR A 18 52.31 0.72 -13.14
CA THR A 18 51.39 1.87 -13.08
C THR A 18 50.40 1.92 -14.24
N LEU A 19 49.13 2.19 -13.92
CA LEU A 19 48.10 2.80 -14.78
C LEU A 19 47.18 3.61 -13.83
N GLY A 20 46.71 4.82 -14.10
CA GLY A 20 47.03 5.77 -15.18
C GLY A 20 46.23 7.06 -14.96
N ALA A 21 46.76 8.02 -14.21
CA ALA A 21 46.04 9.24 -13.85
C ALA A 21 46.04 10.29 -14.98
N VAL A 22 44.89 10.92 -15.25
CA VAL A 22 44.77 12.07 -16.16
C VAL A 22 44.73 13.36 -15.33
N PRO A 23 45.64 14.32 -15.53
CA PRO A 23 45.71 15.53 -14.73
C PRO A 23 44.77 16.65 -15.23
N THR A 24 44.45 17.54 -14.29
CA THR A 24 43.58 18.71 -14.44
C THR A 24 44.16 19.83 -15.32
N SER A 25 43.30 20.68 -15.88
CA SER A 25 43.23 22.13 -15.59
C SER A 25 42.63 22.99 -16.72
N SER A 26 41.78 23.96 -16.36
CA SER A 26 42.04 25.38 -16.63
C SER A 26 41.13 26.27 -15.77
N TYR A 27 41.70 27.30 -15.15
CA TYR A 27 40.96 28.33 -14.41
C TYR A 27 40.95 29.64 -15.21
N SER A 28 39.84 30.38 -15.12
CA SER A 28 39.84 31.84 -15.32
C SER A 28 39.80 32.51 -13.94
N THR A 29 40.49 33.63 -13.80
CA THR A 29 40.88 34.21 -12.50
C THR A 29 39.73 34.88 -11.73
N ILE A 30 39.70 34.70 -10.42
CA ILE A 30 39.17 35.70 -9.48
C ILE A 30 40.25 36.02 -8.44
N ALA A 31 40.59 37.29 -8.29
CA ALA A 31 41.45 37.78 -7.22
C ALA A 31 40.58 38.20 -6.02
N GLY A 32 40.76 37.54 -4.88
CA GLY A 32 40.06 37.85 -3.63
C GLY A 32 40.89 37.40 -2.44
N ASP A 33 41.28 38.34 -1.58
CA ASP A 33 42.29 38.15 -0.54
C ASP A 33 41.70 37.48 0.72
N ARG A 34 41.87 36.15 0.84
CA ARG A 34 41.86 35.39 2.11
C ARG A 34 42.24 33.92 1.88
N PRO A 35 43.20 33.34 2.65
CA PRO A 35 43.48 31.92 2.58
C PRO A 35 42.43 31.12 3.38
N VAL A 36 41.32 30.80 2.72
CA VAL A 36 40.47 29.68 3.13
C VAL A 36 40.95 28.43 2.39
N SER A 37 41.34 27.40 3.13
CA SER A 37 41.58 26.08 2.55
C SER A 37 40.22 25.48 2.17
N VAL A 38 39.88 25.52 0.89
CA VAL A 38 38.73 24.77 0.36
C VAL A 38 39.18 23.32 0.15
N SER A 39 38.96 22.49 1.16
CA SER A 39 38.87 21.05 0.97
C SER A 39 37.45 20.72 0.51
N VAL A 40 37.32 19.76 -0.40
CA VAL A 40 36.05 19.03 -0.56
C VAL A 40 35.90 18.19 0.71
N ALA A 41 34.73 18.22 1.34
CA ALA A 41 34.42 17.32 2.44
C ALA A 41 34.29 15.89 1.90
N ASP A 42 34.70 14.88 2.68
CA ASP A 42 34.25 13.51 2.42
C ASP A 42 32.72 13.46 2.60
N ASP A 43 32.02 12.54 1.92
CA ASP A 43 30.55 12.61 1.75
C ASP A 43 29.78 12.68 3.08
N ASP A 44 30.30 12.08 4.15
CA ASP A 44 29.73 12.11 5.51
C ASP A 44 29.72 13.51 6.17
N GLU A 45 30.55 14.45 5.72
CA GLU A 45 30.66 15.83 6.24
C GLU A 45 30.05 16.89 5.28
N ALA A 46 29.47 16.48 4.15
CA ALA A 46 28.80 17.38 3.22
C ALA A 46 27.47 17.92 3.78
N PHE A 47 27.09 19.17 3.46
CA PHE A 47 25.82 19.77 3.92
C PHE A 47 24.57 19.03 3.42
N LEU A 48 24.67 18.45 2.23
CA LEU A 48 23.72 17.51 1.64
C LEU A 48 24.55 16.33 1.12
N ALA A 49 24.30 15.14 1.66
CA ALA A 49 25.02 13.92 1.31
C ALA A 49 24.10 12.92 0.61
N LEU A 50 24.67 11.98 -0.16
CA LEU A 50 23.95 10.82 -0.70
C LEU A 50 24.56 9.56 -0.10
N THR A 51 23.82 8.87 0.76
CA THR A 51 24.30 7.69 1.48
C THR A 51 23.63 6.42 0.94
N GLU A 52 24.43 5.41 0.60
CA GLU A 52 23.97 4.09 0.18
C GLU A 52 23.24 3.36 1.32
N THR A 53 22.19 2.60 1.00
CA THR A 53 21.51 1.75 1.99
C THR A 53 22.11 0.34 2.10
N GLY A 54 22.89 -0.07 1.09
CA GLY A 54 23.39 -1.45 0.93
C GLY A 54 22.31 -2.47 0.54
N ALA A 55 21.12 -2.04 0.13
CA ALA A 55 20.03 -2.94 -0.25
C ALA A 55 20.09 -3.36 -1.73
N THR A 56 19.82 -4.64 -2.02
CA THR A 56 19.74 -5.18 -3.38
C THR A 56 18.33 -5.01 -3.97
N VAL A 57 18.22 -4.49 -5.20
CA VAL A 57 16.93 -4.40 -5.93
C VAL A 57 16.60 -5.75 -6.56
N ARG A 58 15.50 -6.39 -6.12
CA ARG A 58 15.06 -7.71 -6.62
C ARG A 58 13.64 -7.78 -7.15
N ASN A 59 12.75 -6.91 -6.65
CA ASN A 59 11.33 -7.01 -6.92
C ASN A 59 10.93 -6.12 -8.10
N PRO A 60 10.09 -6.59 -9.05
CA PRO A 60 9.42 -5.71 -9.99
C PRO A 60 8.49 -4.76 -9.22
N GLY A 61 8.51 -3.47 -9.57
CA GLY A 61 7.74 -2.46 -8.84
C GLY A 61 6.24 -2.61 -9.11
N ASN A 62 5.40 -2.54 -8.08
CA ASN A 62 3.95 -2.76 -8.19
C ASN A 62 3.18 -1.53 -8.73
N GLY A 63 3.86 -0.64 -9.46
CA GLY A 63 3.25 0.50 -10.17
C GLY A 63 2.67 1.61 -9.29
N ASP A 64 2.64 1.43 -7.97
CA ASP A 64 2.25 2.46 -7.00
C ASP A 64 3.45 3.29 -6.56
N GLY A 65 3.17 4.54 -6.18
CA GLY A 65 4.19 5.49 -5.74
C GLY A 65 4.77 5.22 -4.36
N ASN A 66 4.93 3.96 -3.91
CA ASN A 66 5.68 3.62 -2.68
C ASN A 66 6.31 2.21 -2.60
N SER A 67 6.00 1.27 -3.49
CA SER A 67 6.57 -0.10 -3.47
C SER A 67 7.91 -0.25 -4.22
N GLY A 68 9.03 0.04 -3.55
CA GLY A 68 10.37 -0.19 -4.10
C GLY A 68 11.43 -0.46 -3.03
N THR A 69 12.61 -0.94 -3.44
CA THR A 69 13.79 -1.04 -2.58
C THR A 69 14.39 0.35 -2.41
N ALA A 70 14.58 0.83 -1.17
CA ALA A 70 15.35 2.05 -0.92
C ALA A 70 16.84 1.76 -1.18
N ILE A 71 17.44 2.40 -2.18
CA ILE A 71 18.83 2.17 -2.61
C ILE A 71 19.82 3.22 -2.06
N ALA A 72 19.34 4.44 -1.84
CA ALA A 72 20.13 5.52 -1.27
C ALA A 72 19.24 6.48 -0.48
N SER A 73 19.87 7.39 0.28
CA SER A 73 19.18 8.46 1.00
C SER A 73 19.91 9.79 0.85
N LEU A 74 19.17 10.85 0.54
CA LEU A 74 19.65 12.23 0.59
C LEU A 74 19.57 12.70 2.04
N VAL A 75 20.70 13.03 2.66
CA VAL A 75 20.79 13.36 4.10
C VAL A 75 21.04 14.86 4.28
N ASN A 76 20.17 15.54 5.02
CA ASN A 76 20.35 16.95 5.38
C ASN A 76 21.18 17.07 6.67
N ASN A 77 22.48 17.38 6.51
CA ASN A 77 23.41 17.56 7.62
C ASN A 77 23.43 19.00 8.18
N LEU A 78 22.54 19.89 7.75
CA LEU A 78 22.39 21.23 8.32
C LEU A 78 21.54 21.24 9.60
N ASP A 79 21.78 22.24 10.43
CA ASP A 79 21.00 22.50 11.66
C ASP A 79 19.63 23.18 11.40
N SER A 80 19.15 23.11 10.17
CA SER A 80 17.91 23.70 9.66
C SER A 80 17.33 22.87 8.51
N ASP A 81 16.03 22.95 8.32
CA ASP A 81 15.33 22.30 7.20
C ASP A 81 15.86 22.82 5.85
N MET A 82 15.88 21.95 4.84
CA MET A 82 16.42 22.23 3.51
C MET A 82 15.42 21.80 2.44
N THR A 83 15.02 22.73 1.56
CA THR A 83 14.25 22.37 0.36
C THR A 83 15.21 22.02 -0.77
N VAL A 84 15.11 20.78 -1.27
CA VAL A 84 16.00 20.19 -2.28
C VAL A 84 15.19 19.93 -3.56
N SER A 85 15.65 20.48 -4.68
CA SER A 85 15.20 20.21 -6.04
C SER A 85 16.25 19.38 -6.77
N TYR A 86 15.89 18.16 -7.18
CA TYR A 86 16.83 17.19 -7.76
C TYR A 86 16.26 16.43 -8.96
N GLU A 87 17.17 15.92 -9.78
CA GLU A 87 16.94 14.95 -10.86
C GLU A 87 17.79 13.70 -10.61
N ALA A 88 17.22 12.51 -10.77
CA ALA A 88 17.88 11.24 -10.48
C ALA A 88 17.82 10.28 -11.68
N SER A 89 18.92 9.58 -11.94
CA SER A 89 19.05 8.60 -13.02
C SER A 89 19.91 7.40 -12.60
N VAL A 90 19.72 6.26 -13.28
CA VAL A 90 20.54 5.05 -13.13
C VAL A 90 21.15 4.66 -14.47
N ASP A 91 22.30 3.99 -14.44
CA ASP A 91 23.06 3.56 -15.62
C ASP A 91 22.69 2.17 -16.17
N THR A 92 21.58 1.59 -15.68
CA THR A 92 21.05 0.29 -16.14
C THR A 92 19.57 0.40 -16.53
N ASP A 93 19.19 -0.27 -17.63
CA ASP A 93 17.80 -0.33 -18.10
C ASP A 93 16.96 -1.37 -17.32
N ALA A 94 17.60 -2.26 -16.54
CA ALA A 94 16.97 -3.33 -15.76
C ALA A 94 16.30 -2.84 -14.46
N VAL A 95 16.58 -1.60 -14.06
CA VAL A 95 16.08 -0.97 -12.83
C VAL A 95 15.41 0.35 -13.20
N SER A 96 14.22 0.61 -12.63
CA SER A 96 13.51 1.87 -12.73
C SER A 96 13.61 2.63 -11.40
N LEU A 97 13.96 3.91 -11.47
CA LEU A 97 13.77 4.81 -10.33
C LEU A 97 12.29 5.18 -10.21
N LYS A 98 11.80 5.11 -8.97
CA LYS A 98 10.45 5.54 -8.59
C LYS A 98 10.25 7.05 -8.79
N THR A 99 11.25 7.83 -8.38
CA THR A 99 11.26 9.29 -8.48
C THR A 99 12.49 9.70 -9.28
N THR A 100 12.28 10.24 -10.48
CA THR A 100 13.34 10.74 -11.37
C THR A 100 13.54 12.25 -11.29
N SER A 101 12.57 12.98 -10.75
CA SER A 101 12.73 14.40 -10.37
C SER A 101 11.70 14.81 -9.33
N GLU A 102 12.11 15.62 -8.36
CA GLU A 102 11.25 16.07 -7.26
C GLU A 102 11.76 17.38 -6.65
N THR A 103 10.88 18.06 -5.92
CA THR A 103 11.26 19.12 -4.99
C THR A 103 10.62 18.85 -3.63
N THR A 104 11.44 18.50 -2.64
CA THR A 104 11.02 18.06 -1.30
C THR A 104 11.71 18.90 -0.21
N THR A 105 11.16 18.92 0.99
CA THR A 105 11.79 19.55 2.16
C THR A 105 12.26 18.46 3.11
N ILE A 106 13.56 18.40 3.34
CA ILE A 106 14.20 17.48 4.27
C ILE A 106 14.41 18.22 5.58
N ASP A 107 13.67 17.83 6.62
CA ASP A 107 13.81 18.36 7.98
C ASP A 107 15.25 18.27 8.49
N ARG A 108 15.63 19.14 9.43
CA ARG A 108 16.93 19.11 10.11
C ARG A 108 17.34 17.70 10.55
N GLY A 109 18.49 17.22 10.06
CA GLY A 109 19.07 15.92 10.45
C GLY A 109 18.26 14.70 9.98
N SER A 110 17.27 14.90 9.09
CA SER A 110 16.46 13.84 8.49
C SER A 110 16.99 13.48 7.10
N GLN A 111 16.38 12.46 6.47
CA GLN A 111 16.78 11.96 5.16
C GLN A 111 15.57 11.72 4.26
N GLU A 112 15.70 12.04 2.97
CA GLU A 112 14.78 11.57 1.93
C GLU A 112 15.29 10.25 1.34
N ARG A 113 14.42 9.30 0.99
CA ARG A 113 14.83 7.99 0.46
C ARG A 113 14.57 7.88 -1.04
N ILE A 114 15.60 7.48 -1.77
CA ILE A 114 15.49 7.18 -3.21
C ILE A 114 15.20 5.69 -3.37
N PHE A 115 14.08 5.39 -4.02
CA PHE A 115 13.59 4.04 -4.23
C PHE A 115 13.74 3.61 -5.68
N ALA A 116 14.07 2.34 -5.85
CA ALA A 116 14.23 1.68 -7.14
C ALA A 116 13.49 0.34 -7.16
N SER A 117 13.11 -0.11 -8.35
CA SER A 117 12.45 -1.39 -8.58
C SER A 117 12.94 -2.02 -9.87
N CYS A 118 12.76 -3.32 -10.04
CA CYS A 118 13.07 -3.96 -11.32
C CYS A 118 12.13 -3.49 -12.42
N ASN A 119 12.65 -3.38 -13.64
CA ASN A 119 11.99 -2.76 -14.79
C ASN A 119 11.75 -3.76 -15.95
N PRO A 120 10.82 -4.73 -15.80
CA PRO A 120 10.39 -5.58 -16.91
C PRO A 120 10.03 -4.74 -18.15
N PRO A 121 10.48 -5.11 -19.37
CA PRO A 121 11.05 -6.41 -19.75
C PRO A 121 12.55 -6.58 -19.50
N ASN A 122 13.25 -5.54 -19.06
CA ASN A 122 14.69 -5.60 -18.87
C ASN A 122 15.00 -6.31 -17.54
N GLY A 123 16.04 -7.13 -17.54
CA GLY A 123 16.52 -7.84 -16.37
C GLY A 123 18.01 -8.09 -16.45
N GLY A 124 18.54 -8.71 -15.41
CA GLY A 124 19.96 -8.95 -15.20
C GLY A 124 20.38 -8.63 -13.78
N SER A 125 21.61 -8.99 -13.43
CA SER A 125 22.19 -8.77 -12.12
C SER A 125 23.57 -8.11 -12.20
N GLY A 126 23.93 -7.38 -11.14
CA GLY A 126 25.19 -6.66 -11.03
C GLY A 126 25.07 -5.42 -10.16
N THR A 127 26.05 -4.52 -10.28
CA THR A 127 26.06 -3.22 -9.58
C THR A 127 25.73 -2.11 -10.57
N ALA A 128 24.86 -1.18 -10.17
CA ALA A 128 24.48 0.01 -10.94
C ALA A 128 24.85 1.29 -10.19
N THR A 129 25.00 2.39 -10.93
CA THR A 129 25.31 3.72 -10.41
C THR A 129 24.06 4.59 -10.43
N LEU A 130 23.56 4.95 -9.24
CA LEU A 130 22.63 6.06 -9.07
C LEU A 130 23.41 7.38 -9.22
N THR A 131 22.92 8.28 -10.06
CA THR A 131 23.40 9.66 -10.17
C THR A 131 22.27 10.62 -9.83
N VAL A 132 22.50 11.51 -8.86
CA VAL A 132 21.56 12.56 -8.43
C VAL A 132 22.17 13.92 -8.75
N THR A 133 21.51 14.67 -9.64
CA THR A 133 21.84 16.07 -9.93
C THR A 133 20.94 16.97 -9.08
N VAL A 134 21.54 17.66 -8.11
CA VAL A 134 20.86 18.67 -7.30
C VAL A 134 20.91 19.99 -8.07
N ASN A 135 19.77 20.33 -8.70
CA ASN A 135 19.59 21.59 -9.40
C ASN A 135 19.72 22.77 -8.42
N GLU A 136 19.02 22.68 -7.29
CA GLU A 136 18.99 23.71 -6.25
C GLU A 136 18.62 23.09 -4.90
N ALA A 137 19.42 23.34 -3.87
CA ALA A 137 19.03 23.07 -2.49
C ALA A 137 19.23 24.33 -1.63
N GLU A 138 18.16 24.79 -0.98
CA GLU A 138 18.15 26.03 -0.21
C GLU A 138 17.76 25.76 1.25
N ALA A 139 18.56 26.30 2.16
CA ALA A 139 18.35 26.31 3.60
C ALA A 139 18.64 27.71 4.14
N ALA A 140 18.25 27.99 5.38
CA ALA A 140 18.28 29.33 5.97
C ALA A 140 19.65 30.05 5.93
N ASN A 141 20.76 29.30 5.83
CA ASN A 141 22.12 29.83 5.81
C ASN A 141 23.03 29.20 4.72
N ALA A 142 22.48 28.42 3.80
CA ALA A 142 23.25 27.71 2.77
C ALA A 142 22.44 27.52 1.48
N LYS A 143 23.13 27.56 0.35
CA LYS A 143 22.56 27.28 -0.97
C LYS A 143 23.54 26.46 -1.79
N ILE A 144 23.05 25.34 -2.33
CA ILE A 144 23.79 24.42 -3.20
C ILE A 144 23.11 24.47 -4.58
N THR A 145 23.88 24.55 -5.65
CA THR A 145 23.37 24.51 -7.04
C THR A 145 24.33 23.71 -7.90
N ASP A 146 23.81 23.06 -8.94
CA ASP A 146 24.58 22.30 -9.94
C ASP A 146 25.52 21.23 -9.33
N ALA A 147 25.08 20.57 -8.24
CA ALA A 147 25.86 19.51 -7.60
C ALA A 147 25.48 18.13 -8.14
N THR A 148 26.45 17.23 -8.31
CA THR A 148 26.21 15.85 -8.74
C THR A 148 26.73 14.90 -7.66
N LEU A 149 25.83 14.06 -7.14
CA LEU A 149 26.10 13.03 -6.15
C LEU A 149 25.95 11.66 -6.82
N GLN A 150 26.76 10.69 -6.43
CA GLN A 150 26.71 9.32 -6.98
C GLN A 150 26.76 8.28 -5.87
N ALA A 151 26.04 7.18 -6.07
CA ALA A 151 25.96 6.05 -5.16
C ALA A 151 25.88 4.75 -5.96
N GLN A 152 26.49 3.68 -5.47
CA GLN A 152 26.38 2.34 -6.06
C GLN A 152 25.34 1.51 -5.32
N PHE A 153 24.65 0.63 -6.04
CA PHE A 153 23.74 -0.34 -5.46
C PHE A 153 23.72 -1.62 -6.31
N ASP A 154 23.49 -2.75 -5.66
CA ASP A 154 23.34 -4.02 -6.35
C ASP A 154 21.89 -4.24 -6.80
N TYR A 155 21.72 -4.90 -7.94
CA TYR A 155 20.43 -5.32 -8.46
C TYR A 155 20.52 -6.75 -8.98
N ASP A 156 19.38 -7.43 -8.94
CA ASP A 156 19.20 -8.80 -9.40
C ASP A 156 17.74 -8.94 -9.86
N CYS A 157 17.51 -8.52 -11.11
CA CYS A 157 16.18 -8.21 -11.61
C CYS A 157 15.69 -9.23 -12.64
N PRO A 158 14.53 -9.88 -12.41
CA PRO A 158 13.96 -10.82 -13.37
C PRO A 158 13.45 -10.09 -14.61
N GLY A 159 14.04 -10.38 -15.77
CA GLY A 159 13.62 -9.84 -17.05
C GLY A 159 12.37 -10.52 -17.60
N ASN A 160 11.71 -9.89 -18.57
CA ASN A 160 10.54 -10.43 -19.24
C ASN A 160 10.75 -10.49 -20.77
N GLY A 161 11.25 -11.63 -21.27
CA GLY A 161 11.16 -11.93 -22.71
C GLY A 161 12.45 -11.92 -23.53
N GLY A 162 13.57 -12.39 -22.98
CA GLY A 162 14.58 -13.08 -23.79
C GLY A 162 14.44 -14.56 -23.54
N GLY A 163 13.60 -15.26 -24.31
CA GLY A 163 13.10 -16.60 -23.99
C GLY A 163 14.18 -17.61 -23.58
N HIS A 164 14.39 -17.72 -22.27
CA HIS A 164 14.99 -18.91 -21.67
C HIS A 164 13.88 -19.95 -21.74
N PRO A 165 14.11 -21.10 -22.40
CA PRO A 165 13.09 -22.14 -22.44
C PRO A 165 12.78 -22.54 -20.99
N GLY A 166 11.49 -22.71 -20.67
CA GLY A 166 11.11 -23.40 -19.44
C GLY A 166 11.86 -24.73 -19.33
N PRO A 167 12.08 -25.24 -18.10
CA PRO A 167 12.99 -26.36 -17.85
C PRO A 167 12.75 -27.50 -18.85
N PRO A 168 13.77 -27.97 -19.61
CA PRO A 168 13.55 -28.87 -20.72
C PRO A 168 12.88 -30.17 -20.28
N HIS A 169 11.61 -30.32 -20.70
CA HIS A 169 10.69 -31.42 -20.34
C HIS A 169 10.14 -31.42 -18.89
N GLY A 170 10.30 -30.32 -18.14
CA GLY A 170 9.69 -30.10 -16.83
C GLY A 170 8.48 -29.17 -16.86
N VAL A 171 7.86 -28.99 -15.68
CA VAL A 171 6.85 -27.95 -15.43
C VAL A 171 7.26 -26.99 -14.31
N ALA A 172 8.29 -27.36 -13.58
CA ALA A 172 8.86 -26.63 -12.47
C ALA A 172 10.34 -26.99 -12.29
N TYR A 173 11.07 -26.21 -11.50
CA TYR A 173 12.48 -26.44 -11.16
C TYR A 173 12.80 -25.87 -9.78
N ILE A 174 13.93 -26.33 -9.23
CA ILE A 174 14.52 -25.80 -8.01
C ILE A 174 15.46 -24.64 -8.35
N ASP A 175 15.08 -23.44 -7.96
CA ASP A 175 15.85 -22.21 -8.17
C ASP A 175 16.91 -22.08 -7.08
N THR A 176 18.07 -22.71 -7.29
CA THR A 176 19.13 -22.81 -6.27
C THR A 176 19.79 -21.46 -5.98
N ASN A 177 19.69 -20.49 -6.92
CA ASN A 177 20.36 -19.20 -6.80
C ASN A 177 19.42 -18.03 -6.40
N GLY A 178 18.11 -18.21 -6.53
CA GLY A 178 17.06 -17.28 -6.10
C GLY A 178 16.68 -16.21 -7.13
N ASN A 179 17.02 -16.38 -8.42
CA ASN A 179 16.78 -15.38 -9.47
C ASN A 179 15.40 -15.52 -10.17
N GLY A 180 14.65 -16.59 -9.90
CA GLY A 180 13.36 -16.88 -10.51
C GLY A 180 13.39 -17.19 -12.01
N ALA A 181 14.53 -17.68 -12.52
CA ALA A 181 14.77 -18.12 -13.90
C ALA A 181 15.49 -19.48 -13.91
N TYR A 182 15.26 -20.31 -14.93
CA TYR A 182 15.87 -21.63 -15.01
C TYR A 182 17.31 -21.56 -15.50
N ASP A 183 18.24 -22.08 -14.71
CA ASP A 183 19.67 -22.16 -15.01
C ASP A 183 20.15 -23.60 -15.32
N ASP A 184 21.15 -23.71 -16.19
CA ASP A 184 21.72 -24.99 -16.63
C ASP A 184 22.39 -25.75 -15.46
N GLY A 185 21.68 -26.73 -14.92
CA GLY A 185 22.13 -27.56 -13.79
C GLY A 185 21.13 -27.64 -12.65
N GLU A 186 20.09 -26.81 -12.66
CA GLU A 186 19.00 -26.85 -11.68
C GLU A 186 18.14 -28.11 -11.79
N ALA A 187 17.58 -28.52 -10.65
CA ALA A 187 16.80 -29.75 -10.57
C ALA A 187 15.41 -29.53 -11.20
N ILE A 188 15.17 -30.16 -12.35
CA ILE A 188 13.88 -30.12 -13.05
C ILE A 188 12.89 -31.09 -12.39
N LEU A 189 11.69 -30.60 -12.08
CA LEU A 189 10.61 -31.39 -11.52
C LEU A 189 9.56 -31.78 -12.56
N THR A 190 9.06 -33.00 -12.46
CA THR A 190 7.84 -33.40 -13.15
C THR A 190 6.60 -32.79 -12.48
N LYS A 191 5.48 -32.83 -13.19
CA LYS A 191 4.20 -32.34 -12.68
C LYS A 191 3.71 -33.03 -11.41
N SER A 192 4.08 -34.29 -11.18
CA SER A 192 3.68 -34.94 -9.92
C SER A 192 4.47 -34.37 -8.76
N GLU A 193 5.80 -34.26 -8.91
CA GLU A 193 6.71 -33.73 -7.88
C GLU A 193 6.39 -32.26 -7.57
N ALA A 194 6.10 -31.44 -8.58
CA ALA A 194 5.77 -30.02 -8.40
C ALA A 194 4.39 -29.73 -7.77
N LEU A 195 3.53 -30.74 -7.59
CA LEU A 195 2.18 -30.62 -6.99
C LEU A 195 2.04 -31.34 -5.63
N SER A 196 3.12 -31.97 -5.19
CA SER A 196 3.30 -32.60 -3.87
C SER A 196 4.77 -32.40 -3.49
N PHE A 197 5.15 -31.13 -3.38
CA PHE A 197 6.53 -30.72 -3.13
C PHE A 197 6.68 -30.45 -1.64
N GLU A 198 7.63 -31.12 -1.00
CA GLU A 198 7.80 -31.16 0.46
C GLU A 198 9.30 -30.94 0.77
N ASP A 199 9.80 -29.71 0.61
CA ASP A 199 11.20 -29.35 0.89
C ASP A 199 11.35 -27.85 1.27
N GLU A 200 11.18 -27.56 2.56
CA GLU A 200 11.24 -26.23 3.19
C GLU A 200 12.58 -25.48 2.99
N ASP A 201 13.67 -26.18 2.65
CA ASP A 201 15.00 -25.60 2.42
C ASP A 201 15.19 -25.05 0.98
N GLU A 202 14.31 -25.41 0.02
CA GLU A 202 14.53 -25.15 -1.42
C GLU A 202 13.53 -24.16 -2.05
N ASN A 203 13.95 -23.43 -3.09
CA ASN A 203 13.08 -22.50 -3.82
C ASN A 203 12.39 -23.19 -4.99
N LEU A 204 11.05 -23.17 -5.02
CA LEU A 204 10.29 -23.78 -6.09
C LEU A 204 9.82 -22.74 -7.11
N VAL A 205 10.11 -22.95 -8.40
CA VAL A 205 9.51 -22.18 -9.49
C VAL A 205 8.68 -23.09 -10.39
N ILE A 206 7.39 -22.80 -10.49
CA ILE A 206 6.43 -23.46 -11.38
C ILE A 206 6.17 -22.55 -12.59
N HIS A 207 6.67 -22.94 -13.77
CA HIS A 207 6.53 -22.21 -15.03
C HIS A 207 6.35 -23.18 -16.21
N PRO A 208 5.12 -23.66 -16.46
CA PRO A 208 4.86 -24.71 -17.44
C PRO A 208 4.34 -24.14 -18.77
N ASP A 209 4.81 -22.94 -19.15
CA ASP A 209 4.47 -22.25 -20.41
C ASP A 209 2.94 -22.24 -20.72
N ARG A 210 2.11 -21.79 -19.76
CA ARG A 210 0.63 -21.71 -19.86
C ARG A 210 -0.12 -23.05 -19.78
N GLU A 211 0.51 -24.12 -19.32
CA GLU A 211 -0.19 -25.36 -19.01
C GLU A 211 -1.00 -25.33 -17.69
N ARG A 212 -2.03 -26.18 -17.66
CA ARG A 212 -2.93 -26.36 -16.51
C ARG A 212 -2.58 -27.61 -15.70
N LEU A 213 -1.82 -27.42 -14.63
CA LEU A 213 -1.34 -28.48 -13.74
C LEU A 213 -2.47 -29.06 -12.88
N SER A 214 -3.05 -30.17 -13.35
CA SER A 214 -4.18 -30.83 -12.67
C SER A 214 -3.78 -32.02 -11.79
N SER A 215 -4.16 -32.02 -10.51
CA SER A 215 -4.11 -33.18 -9.59
C SER A 215 -5.46 -33.92 -9.52
N ARG A 216 -5.47 -35.13 -8.94
CA ARG A 216 -6.67 -35.87 -8.52
C ARG A 216 -6.82 -35.94 -6.99
N TRP A 217 -5.76 -35.58 -6.27
CA TRP A 217 -5.62 -35.58 -4.82
C TRP A 217 -5.60 -34.12 -4.35
N GLU A 218 -5.26 -33.84 -3.10
CA GLU A 218 -4.82 -32.50 -2.73
C GLU A 218 -3.65 -32.02 -3.64
N ILE A 219 -3.37 -30.73 -3.59
CA ILE A 219 -2.09 -30.14 -4.01
C ILE A 219 -1.49 -29.59 -2.72
N GLU A 220 -0.25 -29.95 -2.44
CA GLU A 220 0.43 -29.67 -1.18
C GLU A 220 1.85 -29.23 -1.56
N ILE A 221 2.25 -28.04 -1.13
CA ILE A 221 3.53 -27.42 -1.50
C ILE A 221 4.11 -26.76 -0.24
N GLU A 222 5.14 -27.37 0.32
CA GLU A 222 6.00 -26.82 1.37
C GLU A 222 7.35 -26.49 0.73
N ALA A 223 7.77 -25.22 0.75
CA ALA A 223 9.00 -24.76 0.11
C ALA A 223 9.66 -23.61 0.89
N ARG A 224 10.94 -23.31 0.63
CA ARG A 224 11.56 -22.09 1.17
C ARG A 224 10.91 -20.84 0.60
N SER A 225 10.60 -20.86 -0.69
CA SER A 225 9.83 -19.83 -1.40
C SER A 225 9.17 -20.43 -2.64
N LEU A 226 8.09 -19.81 -3.11
CA LEU A 226 7.33 -20.29 -4.27
C LEU A 226 7.09 -19.18 -5.30
N ILE A 227 7.39 -19.46 -6.56
CA ILE A 227 7.01 -18.63 -7.71
C ILE A 227 6.15 -19.47 -8.67
N VAL A 228 4.91 -19.04 -8.92
CA VAL A 228 3.99 -19.66 -9.89
C VAL A 228 3.71 -18.67 -11.01
N ARG A 229 4.26 -18.92 -12.20
CA ARG A 229 4.18 -18.03 -13.37
C ARG A 229 3.47 -18.70 -14.53
N GLU A 230 2.51 -17.99 -15.12
CA GLU A 230 1.73 -18.45 -16.27
C GLU A 230 1.19 -19.89 -16.09
N ALA A 231 0.70 -20.23 -14.90
CA ALA A 231 0.30 -21.61 -14.57
C ALA A 231 -1.08 -21.65 -13.90
N THR A 232 -1.87 -22.70 -14.17
CA THR A 232 -3.11 -22.94 -13.41
C THR A 232 -3.04 -24.25 -12.64
N LEU A 233 -2.84 -24.15 -11.32
CA LEU A 233 -2.94 -25.26 -10.37
C LEU A 233 -4.42 -25.63 -10.20
N ARG A 234 -4.77 -26.90 -10.40
CA ARG A 234 -6.17 -27.34 -10.32
C ARG A 234 -6.38 -28.71 -9.71
N THR A 235 -7.33 -28.80 -8.78
CA THR A 235 -7.82 -30.09 -8.25
C THR A 235 -9.34 -30.04 -8.01
N ASN A 236 -9.91 -31.14 -7.52
CA ASN A 236 -11.25 -31.20 -6.96
C ASN A 236 -11.26 -31.16 -5.43
N ARG A 237 -10.08 -31.23 -4.80
CA ARG A 237 -9.84 -31.22 -3.35
C ARG A 237 -9.14 -29.93 -2.91
N ASP A 238 -8.51 -29.94 -1.75
CA ASP A 238 -7.84 -28.78 -1.17
C ASP A 238 -6.51 -28.47 -1.90
N VAL A 239 -6.08 -27.21 -1.81
CA VAL A 239 -4.74 -26.75 -2.18
C VAL A 239 -4.16 -26.08 -0.94
N SER A 240 -3.08 -26.65 -0.40
CA SER A 240 -2.26 -25.98 0.61
C SER A 240 -0.91 -25.60 -0.01
N ILE A 241 -0.45 -24.39 0.31
CA ILE A 241 0.81 -23.82 -0.11
C ILE A 241 1.39 -23.08 1.10
N GLU A 242 2.52 -23.54 1.62
CA GLU A 242 3.20 -22.97 2.79
C GLU A 242 4.66 -22.67 2.43
N THR A 243 5.20 -21.56 2.94
CA THR A 243 6.63 -21.25 2.77
C THR A 243 7.29 -20.73 4.05
N GLU A 244 8.33 -21.42 4.52
CA GLU A 244 8.92 -21.21 5.86
C GLU A 244 9.63 -19.86 6.04
N SER A 245 10.36 -19.38 5.02
CA SER A 245 11.20 -18.16 5.16
C SER A 245 11.18 -17.20 3.97
N GLY A 246 10.50 -17.58 2.89
CA GLY A 246 10.31 -16.77 1.69
C GLY A 246 8.86 -16.40 1.47
N GLY A 247 8.56 -15.84 0.30
CA GLY A 247 7.22 -15.45 -0.07
C GLY A 247 6.62 -16.38 -1.14
N VAL A 248 5.31 -16.30 -1.29
CA VAL A 248 4.55 -16.93 -2.36
C VAL A 248 4.21 -15.89 -3.42
N THR A 249 4.60 -16.13 -4.68
CA THR A 249 4.39 -15.20 -5.80
C THR A 249 3.59 -15.85 -6.94
N PHE A 250 2.46 -15.27 -7.31
CA PHE A 250 1.66 -15.62 -8.48
C PHE A 250 1.71 -14.50 -9.52
N VAL A 251 2.03 -14.83 -10.78
CA VAL A 251 1.96 -13.89 -11.92
C VAL A 251 1.30 -14.57 -13.11
N ASP A 252 0.19 -14.00 -13.62
CA ASP A 252 -0.62 -14.61 -14.69
C ASP A 252 -1.06 -16.05 -14.40
N SER A 253 -1.29 -16.35 -13.12
CA SER A 253 -1.48 -17.70 -12.62
C SER A 253 -2.86 -17.88 -11.99
N GLY A 254 -3.23 -19.12 -11.69
CA GLY A 254 -4.46 -19.39 -10.97
C GLY A 254 -4.41 -20.65 -10.14
N VAL A 255 -5.21 -20.65 -9.07
CA VAL A 255 -5.48 -21.80 -8.22
C VAL A 255 -6.98 -22.06 -8.26
N SER A 256 -7.38 -23.28 -8.61
CA SER A 256 -8.78 -23.59 -8.81
C SER A 256 -9.15 -24.95 -8.23
N THR A 257 -10.06 -24.95 -7.26
CA THR A 257 -10.60 -26.18 -6.66
C THR A 257 -12.10 -26.28 -6.90
N THR A 258 -12.68 -27.46 -6.69
CA THR A 258 -14.12 -27.69 -6.91
C THR A 258 -14.88 -28.08 -5.64
N ASN A 259 -14.25 -28.79 -4.70
CA ASN A 259 -14.88 -29.18 -3.43
C ASN A 259 -13.92 -29.09 -2.25
N GLY A 260 -12.77 -28.43 -2.42
CA GLY A 260 -11.80 -28.18 -1.37
C GLY A 260 -11.53 -26.70 -1.17
N GLU A 261 -10.67 -26.39 -0.23
CA GLU A 261 -10.30 -25.04 0.19
C GLU A 261 -8.99 -24.64 -0.53
N ILE A 262 -8.63 -23.36 -0.48
CA ILE A 262 -7.35 -22.85 -0.99
C ILE A 262 -6.70 -22.10 0.17
N GLU A 263 -5.54 -22.56 0.59
CA GLU A 263 -4.75 -22.05 1.70
C GLU A 263 -3.37 -21.68 1.16
N ILE A 264 -2.93 -20.44 1.44
CA ILE A 264 -1.68 -19.88 0.94
C ILE A 264 -1.04 -19.09 2.08
N GLU A 265 0.08 -19.60 2.60
CA GLU A 265 0.77 -19.06 3.76
C GLU A 265 2.26 -18.83 3.43
N GLY A 266 2.85 -17.80 4.05
CA GLY A 266 4.28 -17.53 3.95
C GLY A 266 4.68 -16.19 4.56
N SER A 267 5.95 -15.79 4.41
CA SER A 267 6.39 -14.47 4.94
C SER A 267 5.78 -13.28 4.19
N SER A 268 5.33 -13.48 2.95
CA SER A 268 4.63 -12.49 2.12
C SER A 268 3.89 -13.19 0.98
N VAL A 269 2.80 -12.61 0.49
CA VAL A 269 2.04 -13.16 -0.65
C VAL A 269 1.81 -12.10 -1.71
N VAL A 270 2.29 -12.34 -2.92
CA VAL A 270 2.14 -11.43 -4.06
C VAL A 270 1.36 -12.13 -5.16
N ALA A 271 0.27 -11.53 -5.65
CA ALA A 271 -0.50 -12.03 -6.78
C ALA A 271 -0.82 -10.93 -7.78
N SER A 272 -0.23 -10.99 -8.97
CA SER A 272 -0.50 -10.09 -10.09
C SER A 272 -1.33 -10.78 -11.17
N ARG A 273 -2.47 -10.19 -11.55
CA ARG A 273 -3.36 -10.68 -12.62
C ARG A 273 -3.70 -12.17 -12.47
N SER A 274 -3.90 -12.61 -11.22
CA SER A 274 -4.04 -14.03 -10.88
C SER A 274 -5.41 -14.34 -10.27
N THR A 275 -5.85 -15.60 -10.38
CA THR A 275 -7.23 -16.01 -10.04
C THR A 275 -7.28 -17.18 -9.06
N PHE A 276 -7.95 -17.00 -7.92
CA PHE A 276 -8.17 -18.00 -6.89
C PHE A 276 -9.67 -18.34 -6.83
N GLU A 277 -10.04 -19.54 -7.27
CA GLU A 277 -11.44 -19.95 -7.47
C GLU A 277 -11.78 -21.23 -6.71
N THR A 278 -12.81 -21.19 -5.87
CA THR A 278 -13.36 -22.39 -5.24
C THR A 278 -14.87 -22.27 -4.98
N ASN A 279 -15.50 -23.40 -4.64
CA ASN A 279 -16.82 -23.43 -4.05
C ASN A 279 -16.80 -23.31 -2.51
N ARG A 280 -15.62 -23.41 -1.88
CA ARG A 280 -15.40 -23.32 -0.42
C ARG A 280 -14.64 -22.04 -0.08
N GLU A 281 -13.67 -22.14 0.82
CA GLU A 281 -12.91 -21.05 1.41
C GLU A 281 -11.61 -20.76 0.65
N VAL A 282 -11.22 -19.48 0.59
CA VAL A 282 -9.85 -19.06 0.29
C VAL A 282 -9.30 -18.34 1.51
N SER A 283 -8.20 -18.84 2.05
CA SER A 283 -7.36 -18.18 3.05
C SER A 283 -6.04 -17.77 2.38
N ILE A 284 -5.62 -16.52 2.59
CA ILE A 284 -4.30 -16.01 2.20
C ILE A 284 -3.69 -15.29 3.40
N GLU A 285 -2.60 -15.81 3.93
CA GLU A 285 -1.95 -15.30 5.14
C GLU A 285 -0.48 -14.94 4.86
N ALA A 286 -0.06 -13.77 5.31
CA ALA A 286 1.34 -13.37 5.38
C ALA A 286 1.71 -13.04 6.83
N GLU A 287 2.42 -13.94 7.52
CA GLU A 287 2.59 -13.89 9.00
C GLU A 287 2.93 -12.49 9.55
N ASP A 288 3.99 -11.88 9.01
CA ASP A 288 4.44 -10.51 9.35
C ASP A 288 4.47 -9.56 8.14
N GLY A 289 4.34 -10.08 6.91
CA GLY A 289 4.61 -9.34 5.68
C GLY A 289 3.38 -8.76 4.97
N GLU A 290 3.58 -8.35 3.71
CA GLU A 290 2.51 -7.79 2.88
C GLU A 290 1.80 -8.86 2.06
N VAL A 291 0.47 -8.77 1.99
CA VAL A 291 -0.34 -9.41 0.94
C VAL A 291 -0.65 -8.37 -0.15
N SER A 292 -0.07 -8.56 -1.32
CA SER A 292 -0.16 -7.65 -2.48
C SER A 292 -0.93 -8.30 -3.63
N LEU A 293 -2.20 -7.96 -3.80
CA LEU A 293 -3.12 -8.49 -4.81
C LEU A 293 -3.39 -7.41 -5.88
N ALA A 294 -2.61 -7.40 -6.96
CA ALA A 294 -2.72 -6.41 -8.03
C ALA A 294 -3.55 -6.95 -9.22
N ALA A 295 -4.73 -6.37 -9.47
CA ALA A 295 -5.66 -6.77 -10.54
C ALA A 295 -5.99 -8.28 -10.54
N SER A 296 -6.08 -8.88 -9.35
CA SER A 296 -6.31 -10.30 -9.12
C SER A 296 -7.77 -10.57 -8.72
N THR A 297 -8.22 -11.82 -8.81
CA THR A 297 -9.58 -12.24 -8.48
C THR A 297 -9.57 -13.35 -7.45
N ILE A 298 -10.35 -13.21 -6.38
CA ILE A 298 -10.67 -14.27 -5.42
C ILE A 298 -12.18 -14.49 -5.46
N ASP A 299 -12.63 -15.70 -5.80
CA ASP A 299 -14.05 -16.04 -5.95
C ASP A 299 -14.40 -17.34 -5.20
N THR A 300 -15.29 -17.20 -4.21
CA THR A 300 -15.79 -18.28 -3.35
C THR A 300 -17.30 -18.44 -3.47
N LYS A 301 -17.76 -19.52 -4.09
CA LYS A 301 -19.21 -19.67 -4.35
C LYS A 301 -20.05 -19.96 -3.10
N ASN A 302 -19.48 -20.60 -2.07
CA ASN A 302 -20.21 -20.94 -0.84
C ASN A 302 -19.37 -20.88 0.46
N GLY A 303 -18.05 -20.62 0.40
CA GLY A 303 -17.22 -20.34 1.58
C GLY A 303 -16.86 -18.87 1.70
N LYS A 304 -16.03 -18.54 2.70
CA LYS A 304 -15.54 -17.18 2.95
C LYS A 304 -14.26 -16.88 2.16
N VAL A 305 -13.97 -15.60 2.00
CA VAL A 305 -12.61 -15.13 1.67
C VAL A 305 -12.02 -14.52 2.94
N GLU A 306 -10.83 -14.98 3.31
CA GLU A 306 -10.03 -14.41 4.40
C GLU A 306 -8.66 -14.03 3.84
N VAL A 307 -8.23 -12.79 4.12
CA VAL A 307 -6.89 -12.32 3.80
C VAL A 307 -6.30 -11.64 5.02
N LYS A 308 -5.14 -12.12 5.48
CA LYS A 308 -4.39 -11.55 6.60
C LYS A 308 -2.98 -11.15 6.19
N GLY A 309 -2.47 -10.08 6.78
CA GLY A 309 -1.03 -9.82 6.78
C GLY A 309 -0.63 -8.65 7.67
N GLY A 310 0.66 -8.36 7.73
CA GLY A 310 1.15 -7.10 8.29
C GLY A 310 0.62 -5.88 7.53
N ARG A 311 0.45 -5.97 6.20
CA ARG A 311 -0.21 -4.99 5.32
C ARG A 311 -0.99 -5.70 4.22
N ILE A 312 -2.07 -5.09 3.72
CA ILE A 312 -2.80 -5.56 2.53
C ILE A 312 -2.86 -4.43 1.50
N ASP A 313 -2.44 -4.69 0.27
CA ASP A 313 -2.72 -3.82 -0.88
C ASP A 313 -3.37 -4.62 -2.02
N ALA A 314 -4.59 -4.23 -2.38
CA ALA A 314 -5.46 -5.01 -3.25
C ALA A 314 -6.00 -4.19 -4.44
N GLN A 315 -5.14 -3.39 -5.05
CA GLN A 315 -5.52 -2.44 -6.11
C GLN A 315 -6.19 -3.12 -7.31
N ASN A 316 -7.35 -2.61 -7.71
CA ASN A 316 -8.16 -3.10 -8.83
C ASN A 316 -8.51 -4.61 -8.75
N SER A 317 -8.41 -5.22 -7.57
CA SER A 317 -8.72 -6.63 -7.35
C SER A 317 -10.20 -6.87 -7.04
N GLN A 318 -10.65 -8.10 -7.22
CA GLN A 318 -12.04 -8.51 -7.05
C GLN A 318 -12.15 -9.62 -6.01
N PHE A 319 -12.90 -9.36 -4.95
CA PHE A 319 -13.20 -10.33 -3.90
C PHE A 319 -14.69 -10.67 -3.99
N ARG A 320 -15.00 -11.95 -4.18
CA ARG A 320 -16.37 -12.46 -4.22
C ARG A 320 -16.56 -13.59 -3.22
N SER A 321 -17.61 -13.48 -2.42
CA SER A 321 -18.06 -14.54 -1.52
C SER A 321 -19.57 -14.61 -1.49
N ASN A 322 -20.12 -15.75 -1.07
CA ASN A 322 -21.50 -15.84 -0.65
C ASN A 322 -21.68 -15.67 0.88
N THR A 323 -20.64 -15.80 1.72
CA THR A 323 -20.79 -15.97 3.18
C THR A 323 -20.01 -15.03 4.07
N LYS A 324 -18.77 -14.64 3.74
CA LYS A 324 -18.01 -13.57 4.42
C LYS A 324 -16.84 -13.14 3.54
N ILE A 325 -16.49 -11.86 3.56
CA ILE A 325 -15.16 -11.38 3.18
C ILE A 325 -14.54 -10.70 4.40
N GLU A 326 -13.31 -11.08 4.72
CA GLU A 326 -12.53 -10.57 5.85
C GLU A 326 -11.13 -10.20 5.36
N LEU A 327 -10.76 -8.92 5.49
CA LEU A 327 -9.46 -8.39 5.08
C LEU A 327 -8.81 -7.69 6.29
N THR A 328 -7.77 -8.29 6.86
CA THR A 328 -7.19 -7.85 8.13
C THR A 328 -5.69 -7.55 8.00
N ALA A 329 -5.33 -6.27 8.11
CA ALA A 329 -3.94 -5.84 8.25
C ALA A 329 -3.59 -5.63 9.73
N GLU A 330 -2.79 -6.52 10.32
CA GLU A 330 -2.56 -6.50 11.78
C GLU A 330 -1.74 -5.30 12.26
N GLN A 331 -0.74 -4.88 11.48
CA GLN A 331 0.22 -3.84 11.86
C GLN A 331 0.07 -2.55 11.02
N GLY A 332 -0.33 -2.73 9.75
CA GLY A 332 -0.34 -1.70 8.70
C GLY A 332 -1.73 -1.40 8.15
N SER A 333 -1.79 -0.96 6.91
CA SER A 333 -3.04 -0.53 6.24
C SER A 333 -3.65 -1.62 5.37
N VAL A 334 -4.96 -1.51 5.13
CA VAL A 334 -5.63 -2.15 3.99
C VAL A 334 -5.88 -1.10 2.91
N SER A 335 -5.42 -1.38 1.68
CA SER A 335 -5.63 -0.57 0.49
C SER A 335 -6.50 -1.33 -0.54
N LEU A 336 -7.57 -0.69 -1.00
CA LEU A 336 -8.61 -1.23 -1.88
C LEU A 336 -8.88 -0.29 -3.07
N SER A 337 -7.88 0.47 -3.52
CA SER A 337 -8.04 1.46 -4.60
C SER A 337 -8.61 0.81 -5.88
N GLY A 338 -9.80 1.23 -6.31
CA GLY A 338 -10.50 0.67 -7.47
C GLY A 338 -10.93 -0.79 -7.33
N ALA A 339 -10.91 -1.37 -6.13
CA ALA A 339 -11.25 -2.77 -5.90
C ALA A 339 -12.78 -2.99 -5.83
N THR A 340 -13.21 -4.23 -6.08
CA THR A 340 -14.59 -4.68 -5.82
C THR A 340 -14.59 -5.70 -4.70
N VAL A 341 -15.38 -5.49 -3.65
CA VAL A 341 -15.54 -6.39 -2.51
C VAL A 341 -17.03 -6.73 -2.37
N ASP A 342 -17.45 -7.88 -2.90
CA ASP A 342 -18.86 -8.27 -3.03
C ASP A 342 -19.18 -9.58 -2.29
N SER A 343 -19.90 -9.49 -1.17
CA SER A 343 -20.35 -10.65 -0.39
C SER A 343 -21.86 -10.82 -0.48
N VAL A 344 -22.35 -11.81 -1.22
CA VAL A 344 -23.77 -11.89 -1.60
C VAL A 344 -24.72 -11.99 -0.40
N ASN A 345 -24.38 -12.73 0.68
CA ASN A 345 -25.30 -12.96 1.81
C ASN A 345 -24.70 -12.78 3.21
N GLY A 346 -23.41 -12.48 3.36
CA GLY A 346 -22.79 -12.35 4.68
C GLY A 346 -21.79 -11.21 4.76
N LYS A 347 -21.15 -11.05 5.93
CA LYS A 347 -20.49 -9.79 6.29
C LYS A 347 -19.31 -9.44 5.38
N VAL A 348 -19.07 -8.15 5.21
CA VAL A 348 -17.78 -7.62 4.74
C VAL A 348 -17.11 -6.91 5.92
N GLU A 349 -15.91 -7.34 6.26
CA GLU A 349 -15.14 -6.83 7.38
C GLU A 349 -13.74 -6.45 6.89
N VAL A 350 -13.37 -5.18 7.04
CA VAL A 350 -12.07 -4.66 6.61
C VAL A 350 -11.44 -3.95 7.79
N VAL A 351 -10.31 -4.47 8.27
CA VAL A 351 -9.66 -4.03 9.51
C VAL A 351 -8.20 -3.70 9.24
N GLY A 352 -7.73 -2.57 9.75
CA GLY A 352 -6.31 -2.31 9.86
C GLY A 352 -5.98 -1.06 10.67
N ARG A 353 -4.70 -0.66 10.66
CA ARG A 353 -4.30 0.65 11.16
C ARG A 353 -4.94 1.77 10.33
N SER A 354 -5.07 1.60 9.02
CA SER A 354 -5.85 2.51 8.17
C SER A 354 -6.51 1.73 7.06
N VAL A 355 -7.72 2.13 6.67
CA VAL A 355 -8.45 1.54 5.55
C VAL A 355 -8.59 2.61 4.46
N SER A 356 -8.09 2.34 3.26
CA SER A 356 -8.13 3.27 2.13
C SER A 356 -8.77 2.58 0.93
N ALA A 357 -9.99 2.99 0.57
CA ALA A 357 -10.77 2.38 -0.50
C ALA A 357 -11.26 3.41 -1.54
N PRO A 358 -10.38 4.27 -2.12
CA PRO A 358 -10.80 5.27 -3.07
C PRO A 358 -11.34 4.64 -4.36
N ASN A 359 -12.51 5.07 -4.80
CA ASN A 359 -13.24 4.53 -5.96
C ASN A 359 -13.48 3.01 -5.88
N ALA A 360 -13.54 2.43 -4.68
CA ALA A 360 -13.88 1.03 -4.47
C ALA A 360 -15.40 0.82 -4.46
N ASP A 361 -15.84 -0.38 -4.87
CA ASP A 361 -17.22 -0.82 -4.71
C ASP A 361 -17.26 -1.93 -3.63
N ILE A 362 -17.88 -1.63 -2.48
CA ILE A 362 -18.00 -2.53 -1.34
C ILE A 362 -19.49 -2.86 -1.13
N SER A 363 -19.90 -4.10 -1.38
CA SER A 363 -21.31 -4.51 -1.38
C SER A 363 -21.59 -5.78 -0.58
N THR A 364 -22.75 -5.83 0.07
CA THR A 364 -23.30 -7.07 0.63
C THR A 364 -24.80 -6.96 0.93
N ASN A 365 -25.48 -8.09 1.06
CA ASN A 365 -26.83 -8.13 1.64
C ASN A 365 -26.83 -8.03 3.19
N SER A 366 -25.67 -8.18 3.83
CA SER A 366 -25.45 -8.26 5.27
C SER A 366 -24.62 -7.06 5.78
N GLU A 367 -24.02 -7.16 6.95
CA GLU A 367 -23.28 -6.07 7.60
C GLU A 367 -21.97 -5.70 6.87
N ILE A 368 -21.66 -4.41 6.79
CA ILE A 368 -20.35 -3.88 6.40
C ILE A 368 -19.71 -3.22 7.61
N SER A 369 -18.47 -3.60 7.92
CA SER A 369 -17.65 -2.99 8.98
C SER A 369 -16.29 -2.57 8.41
N LEU A 370 -15.99 -1.27 8.42
CA LEU A 370 -14.72 -0.69 7.97
C LEU A 370 -14.01 -0.04 9.15
N ILE A 371 -12.93 -0.64 9.64
CA ILE A 371 -12.25 -0.27 10.88
C ILE A 371 -10.79 0.10 10.59
N GLY A 372 -10.49 1.40 10.68
CA GLY A 372 -9.13 1.93 10.57
C GLY A 372 -8.72 2.62 11.86
N SER A 373 -7.92 1.98 12.73
CA SER A 373 -7.61 2.54 14.07
C SER A 373 -6.93 3.91 14.06
N ASN A 374 -6.40 4.34 12.91
CA ASN A 374 -5.97 5.71 12.61
C ASN A 374 -6.90 6.42 11.61
N ALA A 375 -7.25 5.83 10.47
CA ALA A 375 -8.09 6.52 9.48
C ALA A 375 -8.87 5.59 8.56
N VAL A 376 -10.03 6.05 8.08
CA VAL A 376 -10.79 5.43 6.98
C VAL A 376 -11.02 6.45 5.86
N THR A 377 -10.61 6.12 4.63
CA THR A 377 -10.75 6.99 3.45
C THR A 377 -11.54 6.27 2.35
N LEU A 378 -12.68 6.86 1.97
CA LEU A 378 -13.68 6.29 1.05
C LEU A 378 -13.94 7.23 -0.15
N THR A 379 -12.96 8.03 -0.56
CA THR A 379 -13.17 9.07 -1.58
C THR A 379 -13.68 8.48 -2.90
N GLY A 380 -14.87 8.90 -3.33
CA GLY A 380 -15.53 8.40 -4.55
C GLY A 380 -15.97 6.92 -4.48
N ALA A 381 -16.01 6.30 -3.30
CA ALA A 381 -16.34 4.89 -3.13
C ALA A 381 -17.85 4.65 -3.01
N THR A 382 -18.28 3.45 -3.38
CA THR A 382 -19.62 2.90 -3.08
C THR A 382 -19.52 1.95 -1.90
N VAL A 383 -20.36 2.14 -0.88
CA VAL A 383 -20.48 1.24 0.27
C VAL A 383 -21.97 0.93 0.49
N ASP A 384 -22.46 -0.17 -0.10
CA ASP A 384 -23.88 -0.54 -0.11
C ASP A 384 -24.16 -1.83 0.66
N SER A 385 -24.98 -1.74 1.70
CA SER A 385 -25.56 -2.91 2.36
C SER A 385 -27.05 -3.04 2.09
N THR A 386 -27.49 -4.08 1.37
CA THR A 386 -28.93 -4.21 1.06
C THR A 386 -29.79 -4.36 2.32
N ASN A 387 -29.34 -4.99 3.41
CA ASN A 387 -30.16 -5.18 4.62
C ASN A 387 -29.41 -5.15 5.97
N GLY A 388 -28.08 -5.08 5.99
CA GLY A 388 -27.26 -5.02 7.21
C GLY A 388 -26.88 -3.59 7.62
N GLN A 389 -26.31 -3.43 8.82
CA GLN A 389 -25.73 -2.15 9.22
C GLN A 389 -24.50 -1.84 8.35
N VAL A 390 -24.27 -0.55 8.08
CA VAL A 390 -22.96 -0.07 7.59
C VAL A 390 -22.30 0.71 8.72
N ALA A 391 -21.13 0.24 9.16
CA ALA A 391 -20.40 0.85 10.26
C ALA A 391 -18.97 1.20 9.82
N VAL A 392 -18.55 2.45 10.08
CA VAL A 392 -17.21 2.96 9.76
C VAL A 392 -16.60 3.60 11.00
N TYR A 393 -15.42 3.12 11.38
CA TYR A 393 -14.72 3.52 12.61
C TYR A 393 -13.26 3.89 12.34
N GLY A 394 -12.80 5.00 12.91
CA GLY A 394 -11.37 5.36 12.93
C GLY A 394 -11.08 6.73 13.52
N ASN A 395 -9.82 7.09 13.81
CA ASN A 395 -9.54 8.43 14.38
C ASN A 395 -9.93 9.58 13.43
N SER A 396 -9.99 9.37 12.12
CA SER A 396 -10.63 10.31 11.18
C SER A 396 -11.25 9.54 10.01
N ILE A 397 -12.36 10.06 9.47
CA ILE A 397 -13.09 9.47 8.34
C ILE A 397 -13.22 10.51 7.23
N SER A 398 -12.82 10.16 6.01
CA SER A 398 -12.99 11.01 4.81
C SER A 398 -13.72 10.23 3.73
N ALA A 399 -15.02 10.51 3.55
CA ALA A 399 -15.89 9.88 2.56
C ALA A 399 -16.34 10.88 1.47
N ARG A 400 -15.45 11.77 1.04
CA ARG A 400 -15.75 12.79 0.02
C ARG A 400 -16.24 12.17 -1.28
N ASN A 401 -17.35 12.67 -1.83
CA ASN A 401 -18.01 12.13 -3.02
C ASN A 401 -18.39 10.62 -2.93
N ALA A 402 -18.44 10.03 -1.73
CA ALA A 402 -18.84 8.63 -1.56
C ALA A 402 -20.36 8.45 -1.58
N GLU A 403 -20.83 7.25 -1.93
CA GLU A 403 -22.20 6.80 -1.67
C GLU A 403 -22.18 5.70 -0.60
N ILE A 404 -22.78 5.98 0.56
CA ILE A 404 -22.90 5.06 1.70
C ILE A 404 -24.39 4.77 1.90
N THR A 405 -24.83 3.56 1.58
CA THR A 405 -26.25 3.20 1.51
C THR A 405 -26.58 1.93 2.27
N THR A 406 -27.78 1.89 2.86
CA THR A 406 -28.37 0.64 3.36
C THR A 406 -29.89 0.73 3.55
N ASN A 407 -30.56 -0.39 3.80
CA ASN A 407 -31.91 -0.40 4.37
C ASN A 407 -31.95 -0.37 5.92
N SER A 408 -30.80 -0.54 6.59
CA SER A 408 -30.63 -0.61 8.06
C SER A 408 -29.84 0.59 8.60
N GLU A 409 -29.30 0.52 9.81
CA GLU A 409 -28.56 1.62 10.44
C GLU A 409 -27.23 1.96 9.72
N ILE A 410 -26.89 3.25 9.68
CA ILE A 410 -25.54 3.74 9.33
C ILE A 410 -24.88 4.35 10.56
N VAL A 411 -23.65 3.94 10.86
CA VAL A 411 -22.81 4.52 11.91
C VAL A 411 -21.47 4.97 11.31
N LEU A 412 -21.18 6.27 11.39
CA LEU A 412 -19.86 6.84 11.11
C LEU A 412 -19.34 7.44 12.43
N ASN A 413 -18.26 6.89 13.00
CA ASN A 413 -17.80 7.30 14.33
C ASN A 413 -16.28 7.42 14.41
N THR A 414 -15.80 8.52 14.98
CA THR A 414 -14.37 8.76 15.24
C THR A 414 -14.06 8.90 16.72
N GLU A 415 -12.87 8.49 17.15
CA GLU A 415 -12.44 8.57 18.57
C GLU A 415 -11.58 9.81 18.91
N ASN A 416 -11.01 10.52 17.93
CA ASN A 416 -10.03 11.59 18.18
C ASN A 416 -9.97 12.71 17.12
N GLY A 417 -10.79 12.66 16.07
CA GLY A 417 -10.58 13.51 14.88
C GLY A 417 -11.82 13.67 14.03
N HIS A 418 -11.63 14.08 12.77
CA HIS A 418 -12.69 14.68 11.98
C HIS A 418 -13.44 13.68 11.09
N ILE A 419 -14.68 14.03 10.77
CA ILE A 419 -15.49 13.38 9.73
C ILE A 419 -15.66 14.39 8.60
N ASP A 420 -15.25 14.01 7.39
CA ASP A 420 -15.45 14.76 6.16
C ASP A 420 -16.34 13.96 5.18
N LEU A 421 -17.47 14.56 4.84
CA LEU A 421 -18.56 14.05 4.03
C LEU A 421 -18.83 14.94 2.81
N VAL A 422 -17.89 15.82 2.43
CA VAL A 422 -18.13 16.80 1.35
C VAL A 422 -18.54 16.09 0.06
N ASP A 423 -19.66 16.53 -0.55
CA ASP A 423 -20.28 15.92 -1.74
C ASP A 423 -20.72 14.45 -1.60
N SER A 424 -20.75 13.88 -0.39
CA SER A 424 -21.18 12.49 -0.18
C SER A 424 -22.69 12.31 -0.12
N THR A 425 -23.14 11.08 -0.32
CA THR A 425 -24.51 10.62 -0.01
C THR A 425 -24.43 9.58 1.11
N VAL A 426 -25.16 9.80 2.19
CA VAL A 426 -25.31 8.88 3.33
C VAL A 426 -26.81 8.61 3.51
N ARG A 427 -27.29 7.45 3.06
CA ARG A 427 -28.73 7.18 2.96
C ARG A 427 -29.11 5.82 3.53
N SER A 428 -29.94 5.83 4.57
CA SER A 428 -30.63 4.64 5.06
C SER A 428 -32.08 4.61 4.58
N THR A 429 -32.61 3.47 4.15
CA THR A 429 -34.04 3.37 3.84
C THR A 429 -34.89 3.24 5.11
N ASN A 430 -34.46 2.59 6.20
CA ASN A 430 -35.31 2.39 7.39
C ASN A 430 -34.60 2.48 8.75
N GLY A 431 -33.27 2.46 8.80
CA GLY A 431 -32.50 2.56 10.03
C GLY A 431 -32.13 4.00 10.37
N GLU A 432 -31.63 4.19 11.59
CA GLU A 432 -31.09 5.48 12.04
C GLU A 432 -29.79 5.81 11.28
N ILE A 433 -29.46 7.10 11.17
CA ILE A 433 -28.14 7.55 10.75
C ILE A 433 -27.47 8.25 11.94
N LYS A 434 -26.31 7.74 12.35
CA LYS A 434 -25.49 8.29 13.43
C LYS A 434 -24.12 8.68 12.88
N ILE A 435 -23.79 9.96 12.96
CA ILE A 435 -22.52 10.51 12.52
C ILE A 435 -21.91 11.23 13.71
N SER A 436 -20.82 10.70 14.28
CA SER A 436 -20.21 11.17 15.53
C SER A 436 -18.74 11.51 15.33
N SER A 437 -18.43 12.80 15.27
CA SER A 437 -17.06 13.32 15.15
C SER A 437 -16.51 13.81 16.49
N ASP A 438 -15.31 13.35 16.85
CA ASP A 438 -14.56 13.83 18.02
C ASP A 438 -13.65 15.03 17.68
N GLY A 439 -13.66 15.44 16.41
CA GLY A 439 -13.10 16.66 15.87
C GLY A 439 -14.22 17.55 15.28
N LEU A 440 -14.05 17.98 14.03
CA LEU A 440 -15.09 18.70 13.28
C LEU A 440 -15.91 17.72 12.42
N LEU A 441 -17.14 18.10 12.08
CA LEU A 441 -17.96 17.44 11.06
C LEU A 441 -18.14 18.40 9.88
N ASP A 442 -17.54 18.10 8.73
CA ASP A 442 -17.83 18.79 7.47
C ASP A 442 -18.71 17.91 6.59
N ALA A 443 -19.93 18.36 6.34
CA ALA A 443 -20.89 17.73 5.43
C ALA A 443 -21.36 18.74 4.36
N THR A 444 -20.48 19.66 3.94
CA THR A 444 -20.78 20.63 2.87
C THR A 444 -21.25 19.94 1.60
N ARG A 445 -22.43 20.34 1.07
CA ARG A 445 -23.11 19.74 -0.09
C ARG A 445 -23.43 18.23 0.05
N ALA A 446 -23.30 17.65 1.23
CA ALA A 446 -23.65 16.25 1.48
C ALA A 446 -25.18 16.04 1.46
N THR A 447 -25.60 14.80 1.20
CA THR A 447 -27.00 14.37 1.28
C THR A 447 -27.14 13.29 2.36
N VAL A 448 -27.84 13.58 3.45
CA VAL A 448 -28.07 12.67 4.58
C VAL A 448 -29.57 12.39 4.73
N GLU A 449 -30.02 11.18 4.42
CA GLU A 449 -31.45 10.87 4.32
C GLU A 449 -31.87 9.53 4.95
N THR A 450 -32.97 9.52 5.71
CA THR A 450 -33.58 8.26 6.17
C THR A 450 -35.09 8.31 6.44
N ASN A 451 -35.76 7.16 6.56
CA ASN A 451 -37.10 7.11 7.13
C ASN A 451 -37.14 7.21 8.67
N SER A 452 -35.99 7.12 9.35
CA SER A 452 -35.82 7.12 10.81
C SER A 452 -35.12 8.39 11.34
N ASP A 453 -34.58 8.38 12.55
CA ASP A 453 -33.84 9.51 13.14
C ASP A 453 -32.47 9.74 12.47
N ILE A 454 -32.07 11.02 12.38
CA ILE A 454 -30.72 11.45 12.02
C ILE A 454 -30.10 12.12 13.26
N SER A 455 -28.97 11.59 13.73
CA SER A 455 -28.16 12.17 14.80
C SER A 455 -26.79 12.58 14.28
N LEU A 456 -26.52 13.89 14.28
CA LEU A 456 -25.23 14.47 13.93
C LEU A 456 -24.52 14.92 15.21
N GLY A 457 -23.28 14.48 15.41
CA GLY A 457 -22.44 14.75 16.56
C GLY A 457 -21.09 15.33 16.14
N SER A 458 -20.65 16.38 16.83
CA SER A 458 -19.34 16.99 16.66
C SER A 458 -18.78 17.46 18.00
N VAL A 459 -17.48 17.32 18.26
CA VAL A 459 -16.84 17.98 19.41
C VAL A 459 -16.45 19.42 19.07
N GLY A 460 -16.10 19.69 17.81
CA GLY A 460 -15.80 20.99 17.26
C GLY A 460 -16.94 21.57 16.42
N ASP A 461 -16.59 22.31 15.39
CA ASP A 461 -17.55 22.92 14.46
C ASP A 461 -18.32 21.85 13.65
N MET A 462 -19.50 22.23 13.16
CA MET A 462 -20.33 21.42 12.28
C MET A 462 -20.74 22.25 11.07
N THR A 463 -20.37 21.81 9.87
CA THR A 463 -20.66 22.51 8.61
C THR A 463 -21.64 21.69 7.77
N LEU A 464 -22.85 22.23 7.59
CA LEU A 464 -23.93 21.66 6.77
C LEU A 464 -24.25 22.56 5.56
N THR A 465 -23.32 23.43 5.16
CA THR A 465 -23.49 24.41 4.08
C THR A 465 -23.90 23.72 2.78
N GLU A 466 -24.99 24.17 2.16
CA GLU A 466 -25.61 23.58 0.95
C GLU A 466 -25.98 22.07 1.08
N ALA A 467 -25.98 21.50 2.28
CA ALA A 467 -26.31 20.10 2.51
C ALA A 467 -27.82 19.84 2.48
N THR A 468 -28.22 18.62 2.13
CA THR A 468 -29.60 18.13 2.33
C THR A 468 -29.64 17.17 3.52
N VAL A 469 -30.48 17.45 4.52
CA VAL A 469 -30.72 16.57 5.67
C VAL A 469 -32.22 16.30 5.77
N SER A 470 -32.64 15.07 5.48
CA SER A 470 -34.05 14.74 5.32
C SER A 470 -34.49 13.48 6.09
N THR A 471 -35.67 13.55 6.72
CA THR A 471 -36.30 12.35 7.31
C THR A 471 -37.79 12.21 7.00
N VAL A 472 -38.29 10.97 7.00
CA VAL A 472 -39.72 10.69 6.78
C VAL A 472 -40.50 10.49 8.08
N ASN A 473 -39.93 9.90 9.14
CA ASN A 473 -40.68 9.67 10.38
C ASN A 473 -39.87 9.94 11.67
N GLY A 474 -38.59 10.30 11.57
CA GLY A 474 -37.74 10.65 12.70
C GLY A 474 -37.60 12.16 12.94
N GLY A 475 -36.75 12.50 13.90
CA GLY A 475 -36.18 13.83 14.10
C GLY A 475 -34.81 13.98 13.44
N ILE A 476 -34.31 15.23 13.45
CA ILE A 476 -32.96 15.58 13.02
C ILE A 476 -32.32 16.33 14.20
N THR A 477 -31.24 15.80 14.75
CA THR A 477 -30.50 16.41 15.87
C THR A 477 -29.07 16.74 15.49
N ALA A 478 -28.54 17.83 16.07
CA ALA A 478 -27.16 18.25 15.97
C ALA A 478 -26.60 18.52 17.37
N GLN A 479 -25.73 17.65 17.86
CA GLN A 479 -25.05 17.79 19.13
C GLN A 479 -23.61 18.25 18.89
N LEU A 480 -23.29 19.45 19.37
CA LEU A 480 -21.94 19.96 19.45
C LEU A 480 -21.46 19.80 20.90
N SER A 481 -20.15 19.68 21.16
CA SER A 481 -19.64 19.45 22.53
C SER A 481 -18.85 20.63 23.12
N ARG A 482 -18.78 21.76 22.41
CA ARG A 482 -18.07 22.97 22.86
C ARG A 482 -18.95 24.19 22.69
N ASP A 483 -19.09 24.94 23.78
CA ASP A 483 -19.80 26.22 23.90
C ASP A 483 -19.37 27.27 22.86
N SER A 484 -18.17 27.13 22.30
CA SER A 484 -17.60 28.01 21.26
C SER A 484 -17.72 27.48 19.83
N ALA A 485 -18.34 26.33 19.63
CA ALA A 485 -18.45 25.71 18.31
C ALA A 485 -19.49 26.43 17.43
N THR A 486 -19.28 26.37 16.12
CA THR A 486 -20.15 26.94 15.11
C THR A 486 -20.92 25.85 14.38
N LEU A 487 -22.24 26.00 14.32
CA LEU A 487 -23.12 25.24 13.43
C LEU A 487 -23.42 26.11 12.19
N SER A 488 -22.78 25.79 11.07
CA SER A 488 -22.95 26.50 9.79
C SER A 488 -24.02 25.81 8.94
N VAL A 489 -25.09 26.53 8.62
CA VAL A 489 -26.30 26.00 7.94
C VAL A 489 -26.74 26.86 6.74
N ASP A 490 -25.79 27.53 6.08
CA ASP A 490 -26.09 28.39 4.93
C ASP A 490 -26.49 27.56 3.71
N GLY A 491 -27.67 27.83 3.15
CA GLY A 491 -28.22 27.05 2.03
C GLY A 491 -28.62 25.61 2.37
N THR A 492 -28.60 25.19 3.64
CA THR A 492 -29.00 23.84 4.04
C THR A 492 -30.48 23.59 3.75
N VAL A 493 -30.82 22.40 3.27
CA VAL A 493 -32.19 21.93 3.04
C VAL A 493 -32.56 20.93 4.13
N ILE A 494 -33.39 21.33 5.09
CA ILE A 494 -33.83 20.51 6.22
C ILE A 494 -35.29 20.10 5.98
N ARG A 495 -35.58 18.80 5.88
CA ARG A 495 -36.92 18.27 5.56
C ARG A 495 -37.39 17.20 6.53
N VAL A 496 -38.69 17.25 6.87
CA VAL A 496 -39.41 16.17 7.57
C VAL A 496 -40.71 15.91 6.80
N ARG A 497 -41.16 14.65 6.68
CA ARG A 497 -42.35 14.28 5.89
C ARG A 497 -43.52 15.25 6.02
N GLY A 498 -43.89 15.85 4.89
CA GLY A 498 -45.01 16.78 4.76
C GLY A 498 -44.60 18.25 4.68
N GLY A 499 -43.32 18.58 4.83
CA GLY A 499 -42.80 19.91 4.52
C GLY A 499 -41.40 20.18 5.06
N SER A 500 -41.17 21.45 5.36
CA SER A 500 -39.91 21.96 5.89
C SER A 500 -39.66 21.47 7.33
N GLY A 501 -38.46 20.98 7.60
CA GLY A 501 -38.09 20.33 8.85
C GLY A 501 -37.61 21.28 9.95
N VAL A 502 -37.31 20.70 11.11
CA VAL A 502 -36.62 21.37 12.22
C VAL A 502 -35.39 20.55 12.59
N LEU A 503 -34.20 21.12 12.45
CA LEU A 503 -32.96 20.57 13.03
C LEU A 503 -32.84 21.10 14.46
N VAL A 504 -32.84 20.19 15.43
CA VAL A 504 -32.73 20.52 16.85
C VAL A 504 -31.27 20.47 17.27
N TYR A 505 -30.73 21.57 17.80
CA TYR A 505 -29.32 21.66 18.17
C TYR A 505 -29.07 21.89 19.67
N SER A 506 -27.92 21.42 20.13
CA SER A 506 -27.39 21.62 21.49
C SER A 506 -25.85 21.68 21.49
N PRO A 507 -25.20 22.29 22.50
CA PRO A 507 -25.77 23.06 23.59
C PRO A 507 -26.32 24.43 23.17
N ASP A 508 -26.79 25.15 24.19
CA ASP A 508 -27.57 26.38 24.15
C ASP A 508 -26.85 27.63 23.60
N ASP A 509 -25.52 27.58 23.59
CA ASP A 509 -24.56 28.65 23.33
C ASP A 509 -23.77 28.47 22.03
N VAL A 510 -23.98 27.35 21.32
CA VAL A 510 -23.50 27.13 19.95
C VAL A 510 -23.80 28.33 19.06
N THR A 511 -22.78 28.79 18.34
CA THR A 511 -22.95 29.87 17.36
C THR A 511 -23.57 29.32 16.09
N VAL A 512 -24.81 29.68 15.80
CA VAL A 512 -25.46 29.34 14.53
C VAL A 512 -25.08 30.38 13.47
N SER A 513 -24.59 29.93 12.32
CA SER A 513 -24.17 30.76 11.18
C SER A 513 -24.90 30.36 9.90
N GLY A 514 -25.20 31.33 9.04
CA GLY A 514 -25.95 31.13 7.79
C GLY A 514 -27.47 31.07 7.97
N THR A 515 -28.19 30.76 6.89
CA THR A 515 -29.65 30.52 6.91
C THR A 515 -30.01 29.32 6.02
N PRO A 516 -30.81 28.35 6.51
CA PRO A 516 -31.31 27.25 5.68
C PRO A 516 -32.19 27.75 4.53
N ASP A 517 -32.03 27.15 3.35
CA ASP A 517 -32.90 27.38 2.18
C ASP A 517 -34.29 26.75 2.40
N GLU A 518 -34.35 25.64 3.14
CA GLU A 518 -35.59 25.03 3.58
C GLU A 518 -35.48 24.53 5.02
N GLY A 519 -36.56 24.68 5.79
CA GLY A 519 -36.62 24.26 7.18
C GLY A 519 -36.16 25.35 8.14
N THR A 520 -35.91 24.95 9.38
CA THR A 520 -35.44 25.85 10.45
C THR A 520 -34.48 25.11 11.37
N VAL A 521 -33.62 25.87 12.03
CA VAL A 521 -32.82 25.39 13.16
C VAL A 521 -33.45 25.88 14.46
N ARG A 522 -33.49 25.02 15.47
CA ARG A 522 -34.05 25.34 16.79
C ARG A 522 -33.16 24.74 17.88
N ARG A 523 -32.98 25.46 18.97
CA ARG A 523 -32.44 24.92 20.21
C ARG A 523 -33.39 23.86 20.79
N ASP A 524 -32.84 22.92 21.54
CA ASP A 524 -33.59 21.90 22.31
C ASP A 524 -34.48 22.53 23.41
#